data_AF-A0AAV9H2S6-F1
#
_entry.id   AF-A0AAV9H2S6-F1
#
_cell.length_a   1.000
_cell.length_b   1.000
_cell.length_c   1.000
_cell.angle_alpha   90.00
_cell.angle_beta   90.00
_cell.angle_gamma   90.00
#
_symmetry.space_group_name_H-M   'P 1'
#
loop_
_entity.id
_entity.type
_entity.pdbx_description
1 polymer ?
#
loop_
_entity_poly.entity_id
_entity_poly.type
_entity_poly.pdbx_seq_one_letter_code
_entity_poly.pdbx_strand_id
1 'polypeptide(L)'
;MHFSFITALALLAASAVAEPIPKTENNLDKRADNWCKVATNANCRQGPGEGYGEVKVEGKWYISTDKRFGVQCTREGSNVKGDTTWDYIPGWNCWVSAYLTRSAGSQKYCETGLPKCPRPGK
;
A
#
# COMPACT_ATOMS: atom_id res chain seq x y z
N MET A 1 -65.31 -23.42 37.52
CA MET A 1 -63.98 -24.04 37.78
C MET A 1 -62.95 -23.27 36.98
N HIS A 2 -61.91 -22.82 37.68
CA HIS A 2 -60.80 -21.97 37.25
C HIS A 2 -60.04 -22.46 36.02
N PHE A 3 -59.59 -21.54 35.16
CA PHE A 3 -58.23 -21.57 34.60
C PHE A 3 -57.69 -20.15 34.45
N SER A 4 -56.80 -19.78 35.37
CA SER A 4 -56.01 -18.55 35.35
C SER A 4 -54.89 -18.69 34.32
N PHE A 5 -54.79 -17.77 33.37
CA PHE A 5 -53.64 -17.66 32.47
C PHE A 5 -52.55 -16.84 33.16
N ILE A 6 -51.49 -17.52 33.64
CA ILE A 6 -50.29 -16.85 34.16
C ILE A 6 -49.45 -16.44 32.95
N THR A 7 -49.40 -15.14 32.67
CA THR A 7 -48.46 -14.57 31.70
C THR A 7 -47.12 -14.36 32.39
N ALA A 8 -46.12 -15.17 32.05
CA ALA A 8 -44.75 -14.98 32.52
C ALA A 8 -44.10 -13.82 31.74
N LEU A 9 -43.88 -12.69 32.40
CA LEU A 9 -43.14 -11.55 31.85
C LEU A 9 -41.64 -11.78 32.08
N ALA A 10 -40.91 -12.19 31.04
CA ALA A 10 -39.47 -12.33 31.09
C ALA A 10 -38.81 -10.95 31.02
N LEU A 11 -38.18 -10.50 32.12
CA LEU A 11 -37.29 -9.34 32.10
C LEU A 11 -35.97 -9.73 31.41
N LEU A 12 -35.75 -9.22 30.20
CA LEU A 12 -34.41 -9.20 29.61
C LEU A 12 -33.57 -8.12 30.33
N ALA A 13 -32.56 -8.54 31.07
CA ALA A 13 -31.50 -7.65 31.54
C ALA A 13 -30.61 -7.28 30.34
N ALA A 14 -30.75 -6.05 29.85
CA ALA A 14 -29.83 -5.49 28.87
C ALA A 14 -28.50 -5.17 29.56
N SER A 15 -27.48 -6.00 29.34
CA SER A 15 -26.12 -5.68 29.75
C SER A 15 -25.59 -4.61 28.80
N ALA A 16 -25.47 -3.37 29.29
CA ALA A 16 -24.85 -2.28 28.54
C ALA A 16 -23.37 -2.61 28.37
N VAL A 17 -23.01 -3.14 27.20
CA VAL A 17 -21.62 -3.31 26.78
C VAL A 17 -21.08 -1.90 26.61
N ALA A 18 -20.16 -1.48 27.48
CA ALA A 18 -19.45 -0.23 27.27
C ALA A 18 -18.72 -0.30 25.94
N GLU A 19 -19.22 0.43 24.93
CA GLU A 19 -18.56 0.55 23.65
C GLU A 19 -17.17 1.16 23.89
N PRO A 20 -16.10 0.61 23.28
CA PRO A 20 -14.79 1.22 23.38
C PRO A 20 -14.87 2.61 22.77
N ILE A 21 -14.74 3.64 23.61
CA ILE A 21 -14.70 5.04 23.17
C ILE A 21 -13.52 5.16 22.21
N PRO A 22 -13.74 5.52 20.92
CA PRO A 22 -12.64 5.74 20.00
C PRO A 22 -11.79 6.88 20.56
N LYS A 23 -10.56 6.58 20.98
CA LYS A 23 -9.59 7.59 21.37
C LYS A 23 -9.37 8.46 20.15
N THR A 24 -9.72 9.74 20.24
CA THR A 24 -9.43 10.71 19.19
C THR A 24 -7.92 10.85 19.11
N GLU A 25 -7.29 10.15 18.16
CA GLU A 25 -5.87 10.31 17.85
C GLU A 25 -5.65 11.66 17.15
N ASN A 26 -5.64 12.73 17.93
CA ASN A 26 -5.45 14.11 17.44
C ASN A 26 -4.02 14.42 16.95
N ASN A 27 -3.17 13.41 16.73
CA ASN A 27 -1.82 13.55 16.18
C ASN A 27 -1.47 12.43 15.20
N LEU A 28 -2.42 11.98 14.37
CA LEU A 28 -2.04 11.41 13.10
C LEU A 28 -1.54 12.57 12.24
N ASP A 29 -0.25 12.87 12.33
CA ASP A 29 0.43 13.72 11.36
C ASP A 29 -0.09 13.32 9.99
N LYS A 30 -0.60 14.30 9.25
CA LYS A 30 -1.06 14.07 7.88
C LYS A 30 0.15 13.52 7.13
N ARG A 31 0.24 12.19 6.97
CA ARG A 31 1.28 11.56 6.15
C ARG A 31 0.96 12.09 4.77
N ALA A 32 1.66 13.15 4.35
CA ALA A 32 1.53 13.65 3.01
C ALA A 32 1.83 12.44 2.12
N ASP A 33 0.85 11.98 1.36
CA ASP A 33 1.04 10.89 0.40
C ASP A 33 2.26 11.27 -0.43
N ASN A 34 3.38 10.58 -0.21
CA ASN A 34 4.62 10.96 -0.86
C ASN A 34 4.59 10.36 -2.25
N TRP A 35 4.19 11.19 -3.21
CA TRP A 35 4.24 10.78 -4.61
C TRP A 35 5.68 10.55 -5.02
N CYS A 36 5.91 9.46 -5.72
CA CYS A 36 7.17 9.14 -6.34
C CYS A 36 7.17 9.51 -7.81
N LYS A 37 8.37 9.70 -8.35
CA LYS A 37 8.65 9.82 -9.78
C LYS A 37 9.95 9.11 -10.11
N VAL A 38 10.24 8.94 -11.39
CA VAL A 38 11.54 8.44 -11.86
C VAL A 38 12.49 9.58 -12.20
N ALA A 39 13.80 9.41 -11.92
CA ALA A 39 14.83 10.40 -12.24
C ALA A 39 15.13 10.50 -13.74
N THR A 40 14.91 9.41 -14.46
CA THR A 40 15.03 9.25 -15.91
C THR A 40 13.97 8.24 -16.35
N ASN A 41 13.65 8.18 -17.64
CA ASN A 41 12.75 7.16 -18.17
C ASN A 41 13.20 5.77 -17.69
N ALA A 42 12.27 5.01 -17.11
CA ALA A 42 12.57 3.74 -16.46
C ALA A 42 11.58 2.66 -16.89
N ASN A 43 12.06 1.44 -17.03
CA ASN A 43 11.22 0.33 -17.42
C ASN A 43 10.40 -0.15 -16.22
N CYS A 44 9.11 -0.33 -16.44
CA CYS A 44 8.14 -0.92 -15.52
C CYS A 44 8.10 -2.41 -15.83
N ARG A 45 8.32 -3.28 -14.84
CA ARG A 45 8.58 -4.71 -15.07
C ARG A 45 7.60 -5.62 -14.35
N GLN A 46 7.38 -6.82 -14.88
CA GLN A 46 6.49 -7.83 -14.30
C GLN A 46 7.00 -8.39 -12.96
N GLY A 47 8.30 -8.26 -12.68
CA GLY A 47 8.93 -8.71 -11.45
C GLY A 47 10.11 -7.84 -11.03
N PRO A 48 10.65 -8.09 -9.83
CA PRO A 48 11.76 -7.33 -9.26
C PRO A 48 13.09 -7.72 -9.93
N GLY A 49 13.32 -7.28 -11.16
CA GLY A 49 14.58 -7.55 -11.84
C GLY A 49 14.59 -7.21 -13.32
N GLU A 50 15.77 -6.95 -13.87
CA GLU A 50 15.96 -6.60 -15.29
C GLU A 50 15.71 -7.77 -16.24
N GLY A 51 15.69 -9.01 -15.74
CA GLY A 51 15.32 -10.20 -16.51
C GLY A 51 13.81 -10.42 -16.69
N TYR A 52 12.97 -9.63 -16.01
CA TYR A 52 11.51 -9.71 -16.17
C TYR A 52 11.03 -8.88 -17.35
N GLY A 53 9.95 -9.34 -17.98
CA GLY A 53 9.29 -8.63 -19.07
C GLY A 53 8.78 -7.25 -18.66
N GLU A 54 8.67 -6.37 -19.65
CA GLU A 54 8.23 -4.99 -19.46
C GLU A 54 6.69 -4.89 -19.48
N VAL A 55 6.15 -3.97 -18.69
CA VAL A 55 4.74 -3.64 -18.58
C VAL A 55 4.55 -2.26 -19.20
N LYS A 56 3.53 -2.12 -20.05
CA LYS A 56 3.18 -0.82 -20.62
C LYS A 56 2.53 0.07 -19.57
N VAL A 57 3.06 1.28 -19.44
CA VAL A 57 2.51 2.36 -18.63
C VAL A 57 1.83 3.34 -19.57
N GLU A 58 0.49 3.39 -19.54
CA GLU A 58 -0.31 4.29 -20.38
C GLU A 58 0.06 4.19 -21.89
N GLY A 59 0.28 2.96 -22.36
CA GLY A 59 0.64 2.68 -23.75
C GLY A 59 2.14 2.78 -24.07
N LYS A 60 3.00 3.26 -23.15
CA LYS A 60 4.45 3.35 -23.32
C LYS A 60 5.18 2.20 -22.62
N TRP A 61 6.32 1.76 -23.14
CA TRP A 61 7.16 0.71 -22.52
C TRP A 61 8.03 1.21 -21.35
N TYR A 62 7.85 2.46 -20.94
CA TYR A 62 8.59 3.09 -19.87
C TYR A 62 7.70 4.04 -19.07
N ILE A 63 8.07 4.24 -17.81
CA ILE A 63 7.58 5.32 -16.96
C ILE A 63 8.33 6.58 -17.37
N SER A 64 7.60 7.61 -17.81
CA SER A 64 8.19 8.91 -18.11
C SER A 64 8.38 9.75 -16.84
N THR A 65 9.33 10.69 -16.88
CA THR A 65 9.74 11.49 -15.70
C THR A 65 8.66 12.45 -15.17
N ASP A 66 7.63 12.74 -15.97
CA ASP A 66 6.45 13.53 -15.61
C ASP A 66 5.42 12.72 -14.80
N LYS A 67 5.52 11.39 -14.79
CA LYS A 67 4.57 10.53 -14.10
C LYS A 67 4.82 10.51 -12.60
N ARG A 68 3.71 10.56 -11.87
CA ARG A 68 3.65 10.42 -10.42
C ARG A 68 2.97 9.11 -10.08
N PHE A 69 3.52 8.38 -9.11
CA PHE A 69 2.98 7.11 -8.67
C PHE A 69 3.21 6.90 -7.18
N GLY A 70 2.35 6.09 -6.56
CA GLY A 70 2.58 5.58 -5.20
C GLY A 70 3.32 4.25 -5.24
N VAL A 71 4.08 3.97 -4.18
CA VAL A 71 4.74 2.67 -3.98
C VAL A 71 4.08 1.99 -2.78
N GLN A 72 3.63 0.75 -2.98
CA GLN A 72 2.94 0.02 -1.91
C GLN A 72 3.91 -0.75 -1.01
N CYS A 73 4.94 -1.34 -1.60
CA CYS A 73 5.88 -2.21 -0.90
C CYS A 73 7.17 -2.36 -1.72
N THR A 74 8.22 -2.90 -1.09
CA THR A 74 9.50 -3.17 -1.74
C THR A 74 9.84 -4.65 -1.79
N ARG A 75 10.71 -5.06 -2.70
CA ARG A 75 11.29 -6.40 -2.72
C ARG A 75 12.73 -6.37 -3.22
N GLU A 76 13.53 -7.30 -2.74
CA GLU A 76 14.86 -7.55 -3.31
C GLU A 76 14.75 -8.26 -4.66
N GLY A 77 15.63 -7.89 -5.58
CA GLY A 77 15.63 -8.33 -6.97
C GLY A 77 17.00 -8.26 -7.60
N SER A 78 17.06 -8.14 -8.93
CA SER A 78 18.34 -7.95 -9.62
C SER A 78 18.99 -6.63 -9.19
N ASN A 79 20.32 -6.61 -9.18
CA ASN A 79 21.09 -5.42 -8.83
C ASN A 79 21.08 -4.41 -9.99
N VAL A 80 20.74 -3.15 -9.68
CA VAL A 80 20.84 -2.01 -10.60
C VAL A 80 21.77 -0.99 -9.95
N LYS A 81 22.99 -0.88 -10.47
CA LYS A 81 24.01 0.09 -9.99
C LYS A 81 24.25 0.06 -8.48
N GLY A 82 24.29 -1.14 -7.89
CA GLY A 82 24.55 -1.34 -6.46
C GLY A 82 23.28 -1.43 -5.60
N ASP A 83 22.11 -1.10 -6.11
CA ASP A 83 20.83 -1.24 -5.38
C ASP A 83 20.06 -2.47 -5.86
N THR A 84 19.65 -3.32 -4.91
CA THR A 84 18.84 -4.52 -5.18
C THR A 84 17.36 -4.32 -4.88
N THR A 85 16.96 -3.12 -4.48
CA THR A 85 15.59 -2.80 -4.07
C THR A 85 14.73 -2.46 -5.28
N TRP A 86 13.54 -3.05 -5.33
CA TRP A 86 12.53 -2.80 -6.34
C TRP A 86 11.22 -2.34 -5.67
N ASP A 87 10.68 -1.24 -6.18
CA ASP A 87 9.45 -0.60 -5.74
C ASP A 87 8.27 -1.16 -6.54
N TYR A 88 7.23 -1.64 -5.85
CA TYR A 88 6.00 -2.10 -6.47
C TYR A 88 4.98 -0.96 -6.61
N ILE A 89 4.54 -0.72 -7.84
CA ILE A 89 3.57 0.31 -8.20
C ILE A 89 2.21 -0.35 -8.47
N PRO A 90 1.23 -0.27 -7.54
CA PRO A 90 -0.04 -0.96 -7.68
C PRO A 90 -0.88 -0.43 -8.86
N GLY A 91 -0.79 0.87 -9.16
CA GLY A 91 -1.57 1.49 -10.25
C GLY A 91 -1.22 0.97 -11.65
N TRP A 92 -0.01 0.41 -11.83
CA TRP A 92 0.43 -0.19 -13.09
C TRP A 92 0.75 -1.68 -12.97
N ASN A 93 0.56 -2.26 -11.77
CA ASN A 93 0.89 -3.64 -11.45
C ASN A 93 2.30 -4.03 -11.93
N CYS A 94 3.31 -3.25 -11.53
CA CYS A 94 4.68 -3.48 -11.96
C CYS A 94 5.72 -3.06 -10.95
N TRP A 95 6.97 -3.40 -11.26
CA TRP A 95 8.15 -3.13 -10.46
C TRP A 95 9.06 -2.16 -11.17
N VAL A 96 9.63 -1.22 -10.41
CA VAL A 96 10.69 -0.31 -10.88
C VAL A 96 11.85 -0.36 -9.89
N SER A 97 13.07 -0.20 -10.38
CA SER A 97 14.24 -0.17 -9.49
C SER A 97 14.20 1.08 -8.60
N ALA A 98 14.36 0.90 -7.29
CA ALA A 98 14.43 2.00 -6.33
C ALA A 98 15.64 2.93 -6.59
N TYR A 99 16.69 2.40 -7.24
CA TYR A 99 17.80 3.20 -7.75
C TYR A 99 17.31 4.32 -8.69
N LEU A 100 16.19 4.16 -9.38
CA LEU A 100 15.64 5.14 -10.32
C LEU A 100 14.53 6.02 -9.73
N THR A 101 13.94 5.63 -8.59
CA THR A 101 12.82 6.36 -7.99
C THR A 101 13.29 7.49 -7.09
N ARG A 102 12.52 8.57 -7.06
CA ARG A 102 12.78 9.80 -6.29
C ARG A 102 11.46 10.31 -5.73
N SER A 103 11.54 11.11 -4.69
CA SER A 103 10.40 11.94 -4.26
C SER A 103 9.96 12.86 -5.40
N ALA A 104 8.64 12.97 -5.60
CA ALA A 104 8.02 14.01 -6.42
C ALA A 104 7.59 15.24 -5.60
N GLY A 105 7.85 15.23 -4.29
CA GLY A 105 7.70 16.36 -3.36
C GLY A 105 9.04 16.83 -2.78
N SER A 106 9.03 17.40 -1.58
CA SER A 106 10.22 17.91 -0.89
C SER A 106 11.05 16.84 -0.16
N GLN A 107 10.57 15.60 -0.10
CA GLN A 107 11.27 14.51 0.58
C GLN A 107 12.55 14.10 -0.16
N LYS A 108 13.53 13.55 0.58
CA LYS A 108 14.80 13.06 0.00
C LYS A 108 14.62 11.77 -0.80
N TYR A 109 13.73 10.90 -0.36
CA TYR A 109 13.49 9.57 -0.93
C TYR A 109 12.06 9.45 -1.46
N CYS A 110 11.84 8.54 -2.41
CA CYS A 110 10.50 8.24 -2.93
C CYS A 110 9.57 7.79 -1.80
N GLU A 111 9.95 6.80 -1.01
CA GLU A 111 9.22 6.40 0.20
C GLU A 111 10.21 5.87 1.24
N THR A 112 9.83 5.87 2.52
CA THR A 112 10.62 5.28 3.60
C THR A 112 9.73 4.41 4.48
N GLY A 113 10.30 3.33 5.04
CA GLY A 113 9.59 2.42 5.93
C GLY A 113 8.52 1.55 5.23
N LEU A 114 8.60 1.36 3.92
CA LEU A 114 7.66 0.51 3.20
C LEU A 114 7.80 -0.97 3.61
N PRO A 115 6.68 -1.71 3.71
CA PRO A 115 6.73 -3.13 3.98
C PRO A 115 7.37 -3.89 2.81
N LYS A 116 7.80 -5.13 3.07
CA LYS A 116 8.22 -6.04 2.01
C LYS A 116 7.01 -6.66 1.32
N CYS A 117 7.00 -6.70 0.00
CA CYS A 117 5.88 -7.29 -0.75
C CYS A 117 5.81 -8.81 -0.49
N PRO A 118 4.60 -9.37 -0.30
CA PRO A 118 4.43 -10.81 -0.07
C PRO A 118 5.00 -11.59 -1.26
N ARG A 119 5.74 -12.68 -1.02
CA ARG A 119 6.25 -13.52 -2.12
C ARG A 119 5.06 -14.14 -2.88
N PRO A 120 5.15 -14.34 -4.21
CA PRO A 120 4.14 -15.10 -4.92
C PRO A 120 4.02 -16.48 -4.23
N GLY A 121 2.80 -16.89 -3.90
CA GLY A 121 2.56 -18.23 -3.35
C GLY A 121 3.13 -19.28 -4.30
N LYS A 122 3.86 -20.25 -3.74
CA LYS A 122 4.29 -21.44 -4.48
C LYS A 122 3.08 -22.31 -4.81
#